data_AF-A0A2J8WTD4-F1
#
_entry.id   AF-A0A2J8WTD4-F1
#
_cell.length_a   1.000
_cell.length_b   1.000
_cell.length_c   1.000
_cell.angle_alpha   90.00
_cell.angle_beta   90.00
_cell.angle_gamma   90.00
#
_symmetry.space_group_name_H-M   'P 1'
#
loop_
_entity.id
_entity.type
_entity.pdbx_description
1 polymer ?
#
loop_
_entity_poly.entity_id
_entity_poly.type
_entity_poly.pdbx_seq_one_letter_code
_entity_poly.pdbx_strand_id
1 'polypeptide(L)'
;MSCILQNYNRPPVMALAIPIAVKFLHRGNKELCRNMSNYLSLAAITKADLLADHTEVIVKSILQGNTVLLRVLPAVYEKQPQPINRHLTELLALMSQLEQPEQYHLLRLLHVAAKKKQLE
;
A
#
# COMPACT_ATOMS: atom_id res chain seq x y z
N MET A 1 19.69 8.60 -4.75
CA MET A 1 19.10 7.30 -4.35
C MET A 1 19.18 7.21 -2.83
N SER A 2 18.04 7.21 -2.12
CA SER A 2 18.00 7.41 -0.66
C SER A 2 18.49 6.18 0.12
N CYS A 3 19.37 6.36 1.10
CA CYS A 3 20.04 5.28 1.86
C CYS A 3 19.09 4.35 2.64
N ILE A 4 17.86 4.78 2.90
CA ILE A 4 16.80 3.94 3.47
C ILE A 4 16.45 2.77 2.54
N LEU A 5 16.55 2.97 1.22
CA LEU A 5 16.28 1.94 0.21
C LEU A 5 17.39 0.87 0.14
N GLN A 6 18.60 1.16 0.65
CA GLN A 6 19.75 0.25 0.58
C GLN A 6 19.76 -0.82 1.68
N ASN A 7 18.95 -0.66 2.74
CA ASN A 7 18.92 -1.59 3.89
C ASN A 7 17.72 -2.56 3.89
N TYR A 8 17.05 -2.72 2.73
CA TYR A 8 15.89 -3.59 2.54
C TYR A 8 16.14 -5.06 2.87
N ASN A 9 17.38 -5.51 2.77
CA ASN A 9 17.76 -6.90 3.01
C ASN A 9 17.90 -7.26 4.50
N ARG A 10 17.57 -6.34 5.43
CA ARG A 10 17.66 -6.58 6.87
C ARG A 10 16.26 -6.53 7.53
N PRO A 11 15.64 -7.70 7.80
CA PRO A 11 14.31 -7.79 8.41
C PRO A 11 14.13 -6.97 9.71
N PRO A 12 15.10 -6.91 10.65
CA PRO A 12 14.96 -6.09 11.86
C PRO A 12 14.89 -4.59 11.57
N VAL A 13 15.64 -4.11 10.56
CA VAL A 13 15.64 -2.71 10.15
C VAL A 13 14.30 -2.35 9.52
N MET A 14 13.75 -3.24 8.69
CA MET A 14 12.45 -3.03 8.07
C MET A 14 11.31 -2.91 9.11
N ALA A 15 11.33 -3.75 10.14
CA ALA A 15 10.32 -3.73 11.19
C ALA A 15 10.27 -2.39 11.94
N LEU A 16 11.41 -1.73 12.12
CA LEU A 16 11.48 -0.40 12.72
C LEU A 16 11.14 0.71 11.72
N ALA A 17 11.52 0.55 10.46
CA ALA A 17 11.36 1.58 9.43
C ALA A 17 9.93 1.68 8.87
N ILE A 18 9.17 0.57 8.80
CA ILE A 18 7.78 0.57 8.28
C ILE A 18 6.86 1.52 9.09
N PRO A 19 6.77 1.43 10.42
CA PRO A 19 5.92 2.34 11.20
C PRO A 19 6.33 3.81 11.05
N ILE A 20 7.63 4.07 10.90
CA ILE A 20 8.16 5.42 10.67
C ILE A 20 7.71 5.92 9.29
N ALA A 21 7.90 5.14 8.23
CA ALA A 21 7.50 5.49 6.88
C ALA A 21 5.98 5.76 6.77
N VAL A 22 5.15 4.95 7.45
CA VAL A 22 3.70 5.14 7.54
C VAL A 22 3.35 6.49 8.18
N LYS A 23 4.02 6.88 9.27
CA LYS A 23 3.80 8.20 9.92
C LYS A 23 4.13 9.39 9.01
N PHE A 24 5.04 9.21 8.07
CA PHE A 24 5.45 10.27 7.14
C PHE A 24 4.57 10.38 5.89
N LEU A 25 3.63 9.45 5.65
CA LEU A 25 2.67 9.56 4.53
C LEU A 25 1.80 10.81 4.61
N HIS A 26 1.48 11.28 5.82
CA HIS A 26 0.63 12.45 6.05
C HIS A 26 1.42 13.74 6.36
N ARG A 27 2.76 13.69 6.40
CA ARG A 27 3.55 14.92 6.62
C ARG A 27 3.75 15.60 5.27
N GLY A 28 3.21 16.81 5.11
CA GLY A 28 2.95 17.51 3.84
C GLY A 28 4.12 17.78 2.87
N ASN A 29 5.29 17.18 3.06
CA ASN A 29 6.34 17.15 2.06
C ASN A 29 6.05 16.06 1.02
N LYS A 30 5.70 16.47 -0.21
CA LYS A 30 5.36 15.58 -1.33
C LYS A 30 6.50 14.64 -1.72
N GLU A 31 7.75 15.10 -1.70
CA GLU A 31 8.90 14.26 -2.04
C GLU A 31 9.15 13.19 -0.98
N LEU A 32 9.05 13.58 0.30
CA LEU A 32 9.15 12.65 1.41
C LEU A 32 8.04 11.60 1.36
N CYS A 33 6.79 12.03 1.16
CA CYS A 33 5.65 11.13 1.00
C CYS A 33 5.88 10.15 -0.16
N ARG A 34 6.36 10.62 -1.32
CA ARG A 34 6.71 9.77 -2.47
C ARG A 34 7.81 8.76 -2.14
N ASN A 35 8.87 9.17 -1.45
CA ASN A 35 9.96 8.29 -1.03
C ASN A 35 9.49 7.22 -0.03
N MET A 36 8.65 7.60 0.93
CA MET A 36 8.06 6.66 1.90
C MET A 36 7.09 5.69 1.22
N SER A 37 6.32 6.16 0.25
CA SER A 37 5.40 5.31 -0.51
C SER A 37 6.15 4.30 -1.38
N ASN A 38 7.27 4.71 -1.97
CA ASN A 38 8.18 3.82 -2.69
C ASN A 38 8.80 2.76 -1.78
N TYR A 39 9.25 3.16 -0.59
CA TYR A 39 9.70 2.24 0.44
C TYR A 39 8.58 1.24 0.77
N LEU A 40 7.43 1.68 1.27
CA LEU A 40 6.32 0.78 1.67
C LEU A 40 5.89 -0.19 0.55
N SER A 41 5.95 0.24 -0.70
CA SER A 41 5.67 -0.62 -1.86
C SER A 41 6.65 -1.77 -2.05
N LEU A 42 7.93 -1.55 -1.75
CA LEU A 42 8.93 -2.62 -1.72
C LEU A 42 8.74 -3.51 -0.49
N ALA A 43 8.38 -2.93 0.66
CA ALA A 43 8.08 -3.69 1.88
C ALA A 43 6.90 -4.64 1.71
N ALA A 44 5.92 -4.28 0.89
CA ALA A 44 4.76 -5.11 0.60
C ALA A 44 5.15 -6.46 -0.04
N ILE A 45 6.27 -6.53 -0.75
CA ILE A 45 6.74 -7.75 -1.42
C ILE A 45 7.25 -8.77 -0.41
N THR A 46 7.95 -8.33 0.64
CA THR A 46 8.68 -9.24 1.56
C THR A 46 8.11 -9.28 2.97
N LYS A 47 7.37 -8.25 3.38
CA LYS A 47 6.88 -8.02 4.75
C LYS A 47 5.46 -7.45 4.76
N ALA A 48 4.57 -8.03 3.95
CA ALA A 48 3.15 -7.68 3.94
C ALA A 48 2.49 -7.81 5.33
N ASP A 49 2.93 -8.77 6.15
CA ASP A 49 2.41 -8.97 7.51
C ASP A 49 2.59 -7.73 8.40
N LEU A 50 3.73 -7.04 8.29
CA LEU A 50 4.02 -5.83 9.06
C LEU A 50 3.26 -4.60 8.55
N LEU A 51 2.81 -4.63 7.29
CA LEU A 51 2.02 -3.56 6.70
C LEU A 51 0.52 -3.74 6.98
N ALA A 52 0.07 -4.95 7.29
CA ALA A 52 -1.33 -5.26 7.54
C ALA A 52 -1.92 -4.37 8.65
N ASP A 53 -1.20 -4.24 9.77
CA ASP A 53 -1.59 -3.38 10.92
C ASP A 53 -1.73 -1.88 10.55
N HIS A 54 -1.21 -1.48 9.40
CA HIS A 54 -1.22 -0.11 8.90
C HIS A 54 -2.12 0.10 7.67
N THR A 55 -2.92 -0.90 7.30
CA THR A 55 -3.75 -0.89 6.09
C THR A 55 -4.70 0.31 6.05
N GLU A 56 -5.32 0.66 7.19
CA GLU A 56 -6.23 1.81 7.29
C GLU A 56 -5.54 3.14 6.92
N VAL A 57 -4.29 3.33 7.37
CA VAL A 57 -3.50 4.53 7.08
C VAL A 57 -3.10 4.57 5.61
N ILE A 58 -2.74 3.42 5.05
CA ILE A 58 -2.36 3.28 3.64
C ILE A 58 -3.56 3.61 2.74
N VAL A 59 -4.74 3.04 3.03
CA VAL A 59 -5.97 3.31 2.27
C VAL A 59 -6.33 4.79 2.31
N LYS A 60 -6.28 5.43 3.49
CA LYS A 60 -6.51 6.88 3.60
C LYS A 60 -5.53 7.71 2.79
N SER A 61 -4.25 7.33 2.77
CA SER A 61 -3.25 8.01 1.95
C SER A 61 -3.55 7.88 0.45
N ILE A 62 -4.02 6.72 0.00
CA ILE A 62 -4.45 6.50 -1.40
C ILE A 62 -5.64 7.40 -1.75
N LEU A 63 -6.65 7.47 -0.88
CA LEU A 63 -7.83 8.32 -1.07
C LEU A 63 -7.47 9.82 -1.10
N GLN A 64 -6.34 10.21 -0.51
CA GLN A 64 -5.78 11.56 -0.59
C GLN A 64 -4.92 11.81 -1.85
N GLY A 65 -4.86 10.86 -2.78
CA GLY A 65 -4.17 10.99 -4.07
C GLY A 65 -2.80 10.32 -4.14
N ASN A 66 -2.42 9.49 -3.15
CA ASN A 66 -1.17 8.74 -3.19
C ASN A 66 -1.31 7.44 -3.97
N THR A 67 -1.38 7.55 -5.30
CA THR A 67 -1.65 6.43 -6.21
C THR A 67 -0.57 5.35 -6.19
N VAL A 68 0.67 5.72 -5.82
CA VAL A 68 1.82 4.80 -5.70
C VAL A 68 1.53 3.66 -4.71
N LEU A 69 0.75 3.92 -3.66
CA LEU A 69 0.41 2.91 -2.65
C LEU A 69 -0.63 1.88 -3.13
N LEU A 70 -1.29 2.08 -4.28
CA LEU A 70 -2.22 1.10 -4.83
C LEU A 70 -1.58 -0.28 -5.04
N ARG A 71 -0.29 -0.32 -5.37
CA ARG A 71 0.46 -1.58 -5.54
C ARG A 71 0.72 -2.33 -4.23
N VAL A 72 0.54 -1.69 -3.07
CA VAL A 72 0.62 -2.34 -1.76
C VAL A 72 -0.64 -3.15 -1.47
N LEU A 73 -1.80 -2.66 -1.92
CA LEU A 73 -3.11 -3.20 -1.54
C LEU A 73 -3.27 -4.71 -1.79
N PRO A 74 -2.85 -5.30 -2.92
CA PRO A 74 -3.02 -6.74 -3.14
C PRO A 74 -2.30 -7.60 -2.08
N ALA A 75 -1.11 -7.18 -1.64
CA ALA A 75 -0.32 -7.94 -0.67
C ALA A 75 -0.91 -7.87 0.75
N VAL A 76 -1.40 -6.69 1.16
CA VAL A 76 -2.04 -6.52 2.48
C VAL A 76 -3.46 -7.08 2.50
N TYR A 77 -4.15 -7.16 1.36
CA TYR A 77 -5.50 -7.75 1.26
C TYR A 77 -5.53 -9.23 1.66
N GLU A 78 -4.50 -9.98 1.31
CA GLU A 78 -4.39 -11.39 1.71
C GLU A 78 -4.37 -11.54 3.24
N LYS A 79 -3.77 -10.58 3.94
CA LYS A 79 -3.60 -10.57 5.40
C LYS A 79 -4.79 -9.96 6.13
N GLN A 80 -5.24 -8.78 5.71
CA GLN A 80 -6.31 -8.03 6.37
C GLN A 80 -7.24 -7.37 5.33
N PRO A 81 -8.27 -8.09 4.85
CA PRO A 81 -9.15 -7.58 3.79
C PRO A 81 -10.16 -6.54 4.28
N GLN A 82 -10.51 -6.53 5.58
CA GLN A 82 -11.62 -5.72 6.12
C GLN A 82 -11.48 -4.20 5.90
N PRO A 83 -10.32 -3.57 6.17
CA PRO A 83 -10.15 -2.12 5.92
C PRO A 83 -10.27 -1.77 4.43
N ILE A 84 -9.82 -2.65 3.55
CA ILE A 84 -9.92 -2.43 2.09
C ILE A 84 -11.36 -2.60 1.63
N ASN A 85 -12.06 -3.63 2.10
CA ASN A 85 -13.47 -3.87 1.76
C ASN A 85 -14.37 -2.72 2.20
N ARG A 86 -14.11 -2.12 3.37
CA ARG A 86 -14.85 -0.95 3.86
C ARG A 86 -14.75 0.25 2.91
N HIS A 87 -13.59 0.46 2.30
CA HIS A 87 -13.31 1.58 1.41
C HIS A 87 -13.33 1.20 -0.07
N LEU A 88 -13.82 0.00 -0.42
CA LEU A 88 -13.73 -0.52 -1.79
C LEU A 88 -14.46 0.37 -2.80
N THR A 89 -15.64 0.87 -2.44
CA THR A 89 -16.42 1.78 -3.29
C THR A 89 -15.67 3.08 -3.59
N GLU A 90 -15.01 3.66 -2.58
CA GLU A 90 -14.20 4.88 -2.73
C GLU A 90 -12.96 4.62 -3.59
N LEU A 91 -12.29 3.48 -3.39
CA LEU A 91 -11.15 3.07 -4.21
C LEU A 91 -11.54 2.84 -5.67
N LEU A 92 -12.72 2.26 -5.92
CA LEU A 92 -13.25 2.06 -7.27
C LEU A 92 -13.63 3.37 -7.95
N ALA A 93 -14.15 4.36 -7.20
CA ALA A 93 -14.44 5.68 -7.75
C ALA A 93 -13.18 6.37 -8.30
N LEU A 94 -11.99 6.08 -7.74
CA LEU A 94 -10.73 6.59 -8.26
C LEU A 94 -10.38 6.05 -9.65
N MET A 95 -10.93 4.91 -10.09
CA MET A 95 -10.55 4.24 -11.35
C MET A 95 -10.62 5.16 -12.57
N SER A 96 -11.59 6.06 -12.62
CA SER A 96 -11.76 7.05 -13.70
C SER A 96 -10.68 8.14 -13.76
N GLN A 97 -9.95 8.34 -12.66
CA GLN A 97 -8.97 9.42 -12.47
C GLN A 97 -7.51 8.92 -12.51
N LEU A 98 -7.31 7.61 -12.49
CA LEU A 98 -5.99 6.97 -12.44
C LEU A 98 -5.40 6.78 -13.83
N GLU A 99 -4.06 6.82 -13.94
CA GLU A 99 -3.36 6.40 -15.15
C GLU A 99 -3.40 4.85 -15.31
N GLN A 100 -3.08 4.37 -16.50
CA GLN A 100 -3.10 2.94 -16.85
C GLN A 100 -2.34 2.04 -15.85
N PRO A 101 -1.12 2.38 -15.37
CA PRO A 101 -0.40 1.55 -14.40
C PRO A 101 -1.15 1.38 -13.08
N GLU A 102 -1.79 2.44 -12.59
CA GLU A 102 -2.52 2.42 -11.32
C GLU A 102 -3.88 1.76 -11.43
N GLN A 103 -4.56 1.90 -12.57
CA GLN A 103 -5.76 1.13 -12.88
C GLN A 103 -5.48 -0.38 -12.81
N TYR A 104 -4.33 -0.83 -13.35
CA TYR A 104 -3.92 -2.23 -13.28
C TYR A 104 -3.76 -2.71 -11.83
N HIS A 105 -3.25 -1.88 -10.93
CA HIS A 105 -3.11 -2.25 -9.52
C HIS A 105 -4.47 -2.44 -8.83
N LEU A 106 -5.47 -1.62 -9.13
CA LEU A 106 -6.85 -1.82 -8.65
C LEU A 106 -7.48 -3.09 -9.24
N LEU A 107 -7.33 -3.34 -10.54
CA LEU A 107 -7.82 -4.57 -11.15
C LEU A 107 -7.18 -5.81 -10.53
N ARG A 108 -5.88 -5.76 -10.22
CA ARG A 108 -5.17 -6.83 -9.52
C ARG A 108 -5.72 -7.05 -8.11
N LEU A 109 -6.03 -5.99 -7.38
CA LEU A 109 -6.69 -6.10 -6.07
C LEU A 109 -8.04 -6.81 -6.18
N LEU A 110 -8.88 -6.42 -7.14
CA LEU A 110 -10.18 -7.07 -7.37
C LEU A 110 -10.03 -8.54 -7.75
N HIS A 111 -9.02 -8.88 -8.56
CA HIS A 111 -8.72 -10.26 -8.90
C HIS A 111 -8.35 -11.10 -7.67
N VAL A 112 -7.50 -10.57 -6.79
CA VAL A 112 -7.15 -11.23 -5.51
C VAL A 112 -8.39 -11.38 -4.62
N ALA A 113 -9.22 -10.34 -4.53
CA ALA A 113 -10.47 -10.38 -3.77
C ALA A 113 -11.45 -11.44 -4.28
N ALA A 114 -11.64 -11.51 -5.59
CA ALA A 114 -12.49 -12.51 -6.24
C ALA A 114 -11.98 -13.93 -6.00
N LYS A 115 -10.66 -14.16 -6.15
CA LYS A 115 -10.04 -15.47 -5.91
C LYS A 115 -10.20 -15.91 -4.45
N LYS A 116 -10.05 -14.99 -3.50
CA LYS A 116 -10.22 -15.30 -2.07
C LYS A 116 -11.65 -15.71 -1.74
N LYS A 117 -12.65 -15.00 -2.30
CA LYS A 117 -14.07 -15.32 -2.11
C LYS A 117 -14.49 -16.67 -2.70
N GLN A 118 -13.76 -17.20 -3.68
CA GLN A 118 -14.02 -18.54 -4.24
C GLN A 118 -13.46 -19.68 -3.38
N LEU A 119 -12.55 -19.37 -2.45
CA LEU A 119 -11.89 -20.35 -1.56
C LEU A 119 -12.57 -20.44 -0.18
N GLU A 120 -13.54 -19.57 0.11
CA GLU A 120 -14.40 -19.55 1.30
C GLU A 120 -15.77 -20.16 0.99
#